data_AF-A0A968YQV9-F1
#
_entry.id   AF-A0A968YQV9-F1
#
_cell.length_a   1.000
_cell.length_b   1.000
_cell.length_c   1.000
_cell.angle_alpha   90.00
_cell.angle_beta   90.00
_cell.angle_gamma   90.00
#
_symmetry.space_group_name_H-M   'P 1'
#
loop_
_entity.id
_entity.type
_entity.pdbx_description
1 polymer ?
#
loop_
_entity_poly.entity_id
_entity_poly.type
_entity_poly.pdbx_seq_one_letter_code
_entity_poly.pdbx_strand_id
1 'polypeptide(L)'
;MSSLTEHLTFSVPITIEAYRLAEQFSRGQKDSEKAQQIRLNTLAVYVVNFYCQCMEIETELDKSYSWNSASRILMNVADLSIKDIGKLECIPVLSNTKVCHIPSEVWNDRIGYVVVQIDEEAWEAKLLGFIEKVTKEELSLNQLGSLEDLIDRLEPLPVPSHFKNIISELEQGFVRLNQWFDGLFDSGWQPEELVFAAVRSARSADEPEVNAAKVIRLGLQMPEHNVTLIIRLRKLSEEEIDIRLRLYPGNDSLYLADGVKLTILDEFDEPIPTLEAEAKADNWLQLQFTGSPGDNFSVKVTLEKNSITEKFVI
;
A
#
# COMPACT_ATOMS: atom_id res chain seq x y z
N MET A 1 24.40 19.07 10.07
CA MET A 1 22.94 18.93 10.24
C MET A 1 22.59 17.59 9.65
N SER A 2 22.15 16.64 10.48
CA SER A 2 21.88 15.27 10.05
C SER A 2 20.63 15.26 9.18
N SER A 3 20.79 14.93 7.90
CA SER A 3 19.67 14.48 7.07
C SER A 3 19.09 13.25 7.75
N LEU A 4 17.84 13.35 8.19
CA LEU A 4 17.02 12.20 8.56
C LEU A 4 16.48 11.68 7.23
N THR A 5 17.10 10.64 6.69
CA THR A 5 16.43 9.75 5.74
C THR A 5 15.28 9.12 6.51
N GLU A 6 14.06 9.62 6.31
CA GLU A 6 12.85 8.93 6.75
C GLU A 6 12.79 7.61 5.99
N HIS A 7 13.12 6.51 6.66
CA HIS A 7 12.88 5.18 6.11
C HIS A 7 11.36 5.01 6.05
N LEU A 8 10.83 4.80 4.84
CA LEU A 8 9.42 4.48 4.63
C LEU A 8 9.11 3.19 5.39
N THR A 9 7.95 3.21 6.04
CA THR A 9 7.52 2.14 6.94
C THR A 9 6.17 1.64 6.47
N PHE A 10 5.94 0.33 6.55
CA PHE A 10 4.70 -0.28 6.07
C PHE A 10 3.78 -0.58 7.26
N SER A 11 2.63 0.10 7.31
CA SER A 11 1.63 -0.06 8.35
C SER A 11 0.60 -1.14 7.98
N VAL A 12 0.33 -2.04 8.92
CA VAL A 12 -0.61 -3.16 8.78
C VAL A 12 -1.58 -3.14 9.96
N PRO A 13 -2.91 -3.10 9.72
CA PRO A 13 -3.87 -3.30 10.80
C PRO A 13 -3.76 -4.73 11.34
N ILE A 14 -3.66 -4.87 12.65
CA ILE A 14 -3.69 -6.15 13.32
C ILE A 14 -5.14 -6.63 13.33
N THR A 15 -5.44 -7.63 12.51
CA THR A 15 -6.79 -8.20 12.41
C THR A 15 -7.15 -9.00 13.67
N ILE A 16 -8.45 -9.20 13.89
CA ILE A 16 -8.92 -10.01 15.02
C ILE A 16 -8.50 -11.48 14.87
N GLU A 17 -8.35 -11.96 13.65
CA GLU A 17 -7.82 -13.29 13.32
C GLU A 17 -6.35 -13.41 13.74
N ALA A 18 -5.51 -12.42 13.42
CA ALA A 18 -4.11 -12.39 13.83
C ALA A 18 -3.97 -12.39 15.35
N TYR A 19 -4.79 -11.59 16.04
CA TYR A 19 -4.78 -11.54 17.50
C TYR A 19 -5.20 -12.88 18.12
N ARG A 20 -6.27 -13.51 17.63
CA ARG A 20 -6.73 -14.82 18.11
C ARG A 20 -5.69 -15.90 17.90
N LEU A 21 -4.99 -15.89 16.77
CA LEU A 21 -3.91 -16.83 16.48
C LEU A 21 -2.75 -16.66 17.47
N ALA A 22 -2.31 -15.42 17.70
CA ALA A 22 -1.25 -15.10 18.64
C ALA A 22 -1.62 -15.46 20.08
N GLU A 23 -2.88 -15.25 20.47
CA GLU A 23 -3.41 -15.71 21.76
C GLU A 23 -3.42 -17.24 21.82
N GLN A 24 -3.86 -17.93 20.77
CA GLN A 24 -3.87 -19.38 20.72
C GLN A 24 -2.46 -19.97 20.86
N PHE A 25 -1.45 -19.37 20.23
CA PHE A 25 -0.07 -19.86 20.27
C PHE A 25 0.59 -19.60 21.63
N SER A 26 0.23 -18.52 22.32
CA SER A 26 0.74 -18.19 23.65
C SER A 26 0.00 -18.90 24.79
N ARG A 27 -1.19 -19.43 24.56
CA ARG A 27 -1.97 -20.17 25.56
C ARG A 27 -1.21 -21.38 26.10
N GLY A 28 -1.35 -21.63 27.41
CA GLY A 28 -0.77 -22.79 28.09
C GLY A 28 0.65 -22.60 28.59
N GLN A 29 1.30 -21.45 28.31
CA GLN A 29 2.56 -21.10 28.96
C GLN A 29 2.33 -20.76 30.43
N LYS A 30 3.17 -21.33 31.31
CA LYS A 30 3.17 -20.99 32.74
C LYS A 30 3.89 -19.68 33.02
N ASP A 31 4.84 -19.35 32.16
CA ASP A 31 5.64 -18.14 32.22
C ASP A 31 4.96 -17.04 31.38
N SER A 32 4.63 -15.92 32.03
CA SER A 32 3.99 -14.78 31.39
C SER A 32 4.90 -14.08 30.38
N GLU A 33 6.21 -14.03 30.61
CA GLU A 33 7.15 -13.42 29.66
C GLU A 33 7.24 -14.28 28.40
N LYS A 34 7.28 -15.61 28.55
CA LYS A 34 7.26 -16.53 27.42
C LYS A 34 5.95 -16.45 26.62
N ALA A 35 4.81 -16.32 27.32
CA ALA A 35 3.52 -16.13 26.67
C ALA A 35 3.51 -14.84 25.84
N GLN A 36 3.99 -13.73 26.41
CA GLN A 36 4.07 -12.45 25.73
C GLN A 36 5.02 -12.50 24.52
N GLN A 37 6.19 -13.11 24.68
CA GLN A 37 7.15 -13.32 23.59
C GLN A 37 6.51 -14.09 22.43
N ILE A 38 5.87 -15.23 22.68
CA ILE A 38 5.23 -16.03 21.62
C ILE A 38 4.13 -15.21 20.93
N ARG A 39 3.35 -14.43 21.69
CA ARG A 39 2.30 -13.58 21.14
C ARG A 39 2.89 -12.53 20.18
N LEU A 40 3.89 -11.79 20.61
CA LEU A 40 4.54 -10.75 19.79
C LEU A 40 5.25 -11.34 18.57
N ASN A 41 5.95 -12.47 18.72
CA ASN A 41 6.57 -13.19 17.61
C ASN A 41 5.53 -13.62 16.56
N THR A 42 4.39 -14.15 17.02
CA THR A 42 3.31 -14.59 16.12
C THR A 42 2.73 -13.42 15.34
N LEU A 43 2.51 -12.26 15.99
CA LEU A 43 2.05 -11.05 15.34
C LEU A 43 3.09 -10.52 14.34
N ALA A 44 4.38 -10.51 14.70
CA ALA A 44 5.45 -10.09 13.80
C ALA A 44 5.49 -10.96 12.53
N VAL A 45 5.44 -12.29 12.67
CA VAL A 45 5.42 -13.21 11.52
C VAL A 45 4.17 -12.99 10.66
N TYR A 46 2.99 -12.80 11.27
CA TYR A 46 1.77 -12.49 10.53
C TYR A 46 1.91 -11.23 9.67
N VAL A 47 2.47 -10.18 10.25
CA VAL A 47 2.64 -8.86 9.61
C VAL A 47 3.63 -8.93 8.45
N VAL A 48 4.77 -9.59 8.63
CA VAL A 48 5.75 -9.79 7.55
C VAL A 48 5.19 -10.70 6.46
N ASN A 49 4.43 -11.74 6.82
CA ASN A 49 3.77 -12.61 5.85
C ASN A 49 2.75 -11.84 5.00
N PHE A 50 1.95 -10.97 5.63
CA PHE A 50 1.02 -10.10 4.90
C PHE A 50 1.76 -9.16 3.95
N TYR A 51 2.87 -8.55 4.39
CA TYR A 51 3.72 -7.74 3.52
C TYR A 51 4.24 -8.53 2.31
N CYS A 52 4.77 -9.74 2.52
CA CYS A 52 5.22 -10.61 1.43
C CYS A 52 4.09 -10.93 0.44
N GLN A 53 2.87 -11.20 0.93
CA GLN A 53 1.70 -11.44 0.08
C GLN A 53 1.33 -10.22 -0.77
N CYS A 54 1.41 -9.00 -0.21
CA CYS A 54 1.21 -7.76 -0.97
C CYS A 54 2.25 -7.59 -2.09
N MET A 55 3.46 -8.12 -1.89
CA MET A 55 4.57 -8.06 -2.85
C MET A 55 4.65 -9.31 -3.74
N GLU A 56 3.62 -10.17 -3.74
CA GLU A 56 3.58 -11.42 -4.52
C GLU A 56 4.72 -12.42 -4.20
N ILE A 57 5.34 -12.28 -3.04
CA ILE A 57 6.39 -13.18 -2.55
C ILE A 57 5.74 -14.39 -1.88
N GLU A 58 6.02 -15.58 -2.42
CA GLU A 58 5.49 -16.84 -1.88
C GLU A 58 6.14 -17.22 -0.53
N THR A 59 5.30 -17.44 0.49
CA THR A 59 5.70 -17.84 1.84
C THR A 59 5.19 -19.22 2.23
N GLU A 60 5.90 -19.90 3.13
CA GLU A 60 5.60 -21.27 3.59
C GLU A 60 5.55 -21.31 5.13
N LEU A 61 4.45 -20.81 5.70
CA LEU A 61 4.27 -20.73 7.17
C LEU A 61 4.48 -22.08 7.85
N ASP A 62 3.95 -23.17 7.30
CA ASP A 62 4.06 -24.52 7.84
C ASP A 62 5.50 -25.06 7.92
N LYS A 63 6.43 -24.52 7.13
CA LYS A 63 7.87 -24.84 7.19
C LYS A 63 8.66 -23.95 8.15
N SER A 64 8.00 -22.97 8.76
CA SER A 64 8.62 -22.07 9.75
C SER A 64 8.63 -22.71 11.13
N TYR A 65 9.75 -22.57 11.86
CA TYR A 65 9.86 -23.06 13.23
C TYR A 65 8.86 -22.36 14.16
N SER A 66 8.55 -21.09 13.89
CA SER A 66 7.51 -20.32 14.56
C SER A 66 6.11 -20.96 14.43
N TRP A 67 5.84 -21.76 13.40
CA TRP A 67 4.58 -22.51 13.26
C TRP A 67 4.62 -23.91 13.88
N ASN A 68 5.81 -24.38 14.31
CA ASN A 68 5.97 -25.62 15.06
C ASN A 68 5.78 -25.42 16.57
N SER A 69 4.92 -26.25 17.19
CA SER A 69 4.60 -26.11 18.62
C SER A 69 5.81 -26.34 19.54
N ALA A 70 6.68 -27.30 19.25
CA ALA A 70 7.83 -27.59 20.12
C ALA A 70 8.87 -26.48 20.02
N SER A 71 9.16 -26.01 18.80
CA SER A 71 10.09 -24.90 18.57
C SER A 71 9.64 -23.60 19.23
N ARG A 72 8.36 -23.21 19.11
CA ARG A 72 7.81 -22.02 19.81
C ARG A 72 8.00 -22.07 21.33
N ILE A 73 7.84 -23.25 21.92
CA ILE A 73 7.95 -23.43 23.38
C ILE A 73 9.41 -23.32 23.82
N LEU A 74 10.33 -23.91 23.04
CA LEU A 74 11.72 -24.05 23.45
C LEU A 74 12.62 -22.89 23.03
N MET A 75 12.24 -22.11 22.02
CA MET A 75 13.08 -21.08 21.40
C MET A 75 12.37 -19.73 21.33
N ASN A 76 13.12 -18.63 21.30
CA ASN A 76 12.61 -17.33 20.90
C ASN A 76 12.72 -17.19 19.37
N VAL A 77 11.82 -17.87 18.66
CA VAL A 77 11.84 -17.92 17.19
C VAL A 77 10.59 -17.28 16.61
N ALA A 78 10.80 -16.47 15.57
CA ALA A 78 9.80 -15.77 14.80
C ALA A 78 10.18 -15.82 13.30
N ASP A 79 10.60 -17.00 12.83
CA ASP A 79 10.99 -17.17 11.44
C ASP A 79 9.77 -17.22 10.51
N LEU A 80 9.99 -16.76 9.28
CA LEU A 80 9.09 -16.91 8.15
C LEU A 80 9.87 -17.52 6.98
N SER A 81 9.46 -18.71 6.55
CA SER A 81 10.03 -19.39 5.38
C SER A 81 9.53 -18.73 4.10
N ILE A 82 10.46 -18.28 3.27
CA ILE A 82 10.22 -17.79 1.92
C ILE A 82 10.57 -18.90 0.94
N LYS A 83 9.63 -19.22 0.06
CA LYS A 83 9.75 -20.34 -0.87
C LYS A 83 11.00 -20.19 -1.74
N ASP A 84 11.78 -21.27 -1.85
CA ASP A 84 13.00 -21.37 -2.67
C ASP A 84 14.15 -20.40 -2.32
N ILE A 85 14.02 -19.56 -1.28
CA ILE A 85 15.00 -18.52 -0.93
C ILE A 85 15.62 -18.76 0.44
N GLY A 86 14.82 -19.00 1.48
CA GLY A 86 15.29 -19.19 2.86
C GLY A 86 14.38 -18.55 3.90
N LYS A 87 14.89 -18.27 5.10
CA LYS A 87 14.08 -17.83 6.26
C LYS A 87 14.39 -16.41 6.70
N LEU A 88 13.37 -15.56 6.76
CA LEU A 88 13.45 -14.27 7.44
C LEU A 88 13.20 -14.47 8.94
N GLU A 89 13.84 -13.67 9.77
CA GLU A 89 13.51 -13.58 11.20
C GLU A 89 12.73 -12.29 11.46
N CYS A 90 11.54 -12.39 12.05
CA CYS A 90 10.66 -11.26 12.32
C CYS A 90 10.88 -10.79 13.76
N ILE A 91 11.46 -9.60 13.95
CA ILE A 91 11.88 -9.08 15.25
C ILE A 91 10.82 -8.11 15.78
N PRO A 92 9.99 -8.50 16.77
CA PRO A 92 9.01 -7.60 17.35
C PRO A 92 9.67 -6.54 18.24
N VAL A 93 9.19 -5.31 18.17
CA VAL A 93 9.50 -4.23 19.12
C VAL A 93 8.23 -3.49 19.54
N LEU A 94 8.24 -2.92 20.74
CA LEU A 94 7.12 -2.12 21.24
C LEU A 94 7.26 -0.64 20.87
N SER A 95 6.15 0.09 20.92
CA SER A 95 6.11 1.55 20.77
C SER A 95 7.13 2.24 21.70
N ASN A 96 7.80 3.28 21.20
CA ASN A 96 8.84 4.09 21.89
C ASN A 96 10.20 3.41 22.17
N THR A 97 10.45 2.21 21.64
CA THR A 97 11.79 1.60 21.69
C THR A 97 12.73 2.23 20.64
N LYS A 98 14.03 2.26 20.94
CA LYS A 98 15.08 2.76 20.01
C LYS A 98 16.05 1.67 19.56
N VAL A 99 15.95 0.51 20.18
CA VAL A 99 16.81 -0.64 19.93
C VAL A 99 15.93 -1.88 19.80
N CYS A 100 16.35 -2.81 18.95
CA CYS A 100 15.78 -4.15 18.89
C CYS A 100 16.78 -5.16 19.45
N HIS A 101 16.25 -6.24 20.02
CA HIS A 101 17.04 -7.35 20.56
C HIS A 101 16.88 -8.60 19.68
N ILE A 102 17.99 -9.13 19.19
CA ILE A 102 18.05 -10.29 18.29
C ILE A 102 18.85 -11.40 18.98
N PRO A 103 18.18 -12.43 19.52
CA PRO A 103 18.85 -13.53 20.20
C PRO A 103 19.91 -14.21 19.33
N SER A 104 21.07 -14.53 19.89
CA SER A 104 22.15 -15.23 19.17
C SER A 104 21.75 -16.60 18.58
N GLU A 105 20.72 -17.23 19.13
CA GLU A 105 20.15 -18.49 18.64
C GLU A 105 19.50 -18.40 17.25
N VAL A 106 19.13 -17.21 16.78
CA VAL A 106 18.51 -16.99 15.45
C VAL A 106 19.44 -16.35 14.44
N TRP A 107 20.75 -16.25 14.73
CA TRP A 107 21.71 -15.57 13.85
C TRP A 107 22.09 -16.36 12.59
N ASN A 108 21.91 -17.68 12.64
CA ASN A 108 22.30 -18.60 11.58
C ASN A 108 21.06 -19.09 10.82
N ASP A 109 21.27 -19.53 9.58
CA ASP A 109 20.19 -20.05 8.73
C ASP A 109 19.06 -19.02 8.52
N ARG A 110 19.44 -17.75 8.39
CA ARG A 110 18.57 -16.63 8.07
C ARG A 110 19.10 -15.86 6.89
N ILE A 111 18.17 -15.44 6.02
CA ILE A 111 18.47 -14.59 4.87
C ILE A 111 18.36 -13.10 5.21
N GLY A 112 17.80 -12.79 6.38
CA GLY A 112 17.78 -11.46 6.98
C GLY A 112 16.74 -11.33 8.09
N TYR A 113 16.62 -10.11 8.61
CA TYR A 113 15.89 -9.77 9.83
C TYR A 113 14.99 -8.57 9.55
N VAL A 114 13.70 -8.70 9.80
CA VAL A 114 12.70 -7.65 9.59
C VAL A 114 12.22 -7.15 10.95
N VAL A 115 12.38 -5.86 11.23
CA VAL A 115 11.92 -5.30 12.52
C VAL A 115 10.49 -4.81 12.40
N VAL A 116 9.63 -5.27 13.31
CA VAL A 116 8.20 -4.97 13.31
C VAL A 116 7.84 -4.29 14.63
N GLN A 117 7.42 -3.04 14.56
CA GLN A 117 6.80 -2.35 15.69
C GLN A 117 5.37 -2.84 15.85
N ILE A 118 4.98 -3.21 17.07
CA ILE A 118 3.62 -3.66 17.39
C ILE A 118 3.02 -2.67 18.39
N ASP A 119 1.90 -2.08 18.00
CA ASP A 119 1.05 -1.27 18.87
C ASP A 119 -0.28 -2.00 19.09
N GLU A 120 -0.35 -2.75 20.19
CA GLU A 120 -1.54 -3.53 20.52
C GLU A 120 -2.73 -2.65 20.95
N GLU A 121 -2.48 -1.43 21.42
CA GLU A 121 -3.55 -0.50 21.80
C GLU A 121 -4.19 0.12 20.55
N ALA A 122 -3.36 0.45 19.55
CA ALA A 122 -3.81 0.96 18.25
C ALA A 122 -4.30 -0.13 17.30
N TRP A 123 -4.13 -1.41 17.64
CA TRP A 123 -4.40 -2.54 16.73
C TRP A 123 -3.66 -2.39 15.40
N GLU A 124 -2.42 -1.93 15.45
CA GLU A 124 -1.59 -1.64 14.29
C GLU A 124 -0.18 -2.18 14.50
N ALA A 125 0.43 -2.66 13.42
CA ALA A 125 1.84 -2.99 13.39
C ALA A 125 2.51 -2.27 12.22
N LYS A 126 3.80 -1.99 12.37
CA LYS A 126 4.57 -1.24 11.37
C LYS A 126 5.91 -1.92 11.11
N LEU A 127 6.21 -2.25 9.86
CA LEU A 127 7.55 -2.70 9.48
C LEU A 127 8.46 -1.47 9.46
N LEU A 128 9.50 -1.51 10.31
CA LEU A 128 10.44 -0.40 10.47
C LEU A 128 11.61 -0.46 9.49
N GLY A 129 11.96 -1.65 9.01
CA GLY A 129 13.06 -1.84 8.08
C GLY A 129 13.69 -3.24 8.19
N PHE A 130 14.80 -3.40 7.48
CA PHE A 130 15.44 -4.69 7.23
C PHE A 130 16.94 -4.67 7.52
N ILE A 131 17.50 -5.79 7.96
CA ILE A 131 18.94 -6.00 8.05
C ILE A 131 19.27 -7.39 7.50
N GLU A 132 20.24 -7.49 6.60
CA GLU A 132 20.65 -8.80 6.05
C GLU A 132 21.42 -9.65 7.07
N LYS A 133 22.33 -9.03 7.83
CA LYS A 133 23.23 -9.73 8.75
C LYS A 133 23.38 -9.00 10.08
N VAL A 134 23.36 -9.77 11.15
CA VAL A 134 23.49 -9.29 12.52
C VAL A 134 24.82 -9.75 13.11
N THR A 135 25.43 -8.90 13.93
CA THR A 135 26.71 -9.21 14.60
C THR A 135 26.66 -8.96 16.10
N LYS A 136 25.52 -8.46 16.60
CA LYS A 136 25.28 -8.04 17.98
C LYS A 136 23.84 -8.33 18.34
N GLU A 137 23.60 -8.61 19.62
CA GLU A 137 22.25 -8.92 20.13
C GLU A 137 21.40 -7.65 20.23
N GLU A 138 22.01 -6.47 20.43
CA GLU A 138 21.30 -5.19 20.41
C GLU A 138 21.69 -4.36 19.19
N LEU A 139 20.68 -3.90 18.44
CA LEU A 139 20.85 -3.04 17.27
C LEU A 139 19.98 -1.80 17.39
N SER A 140 20.50 -0.67 16.93
CA SER A 140 19.75 0.59 16.89
C SER A 140 18.79 0.58 15.71
N LEU A 141 17.55 1.03 15.92
CA LEU A 141 16.54 1.10 14.85
C LEU A 141 16.95 2.06 13.71
N ASN A 142 17.88 2.98 13.97
CA ASN A 142 18.43 3.87 12.94
C ASN A 142 19.44 3.17 12.00
N GLN A 143 19.78 1.91 12.26
CA GLN A 143 20.69 1.10 11.44
C GLN A 143 19.93 0.15 10.48
N LEU A 144 18.60 0.20 10.52
CA LEU A 144 17.77 -0.59 9.61
C LEU A 144 17.92 -0.06 8.18
N GLY A 145 18.13 -0.97 7.24
CA GLY A 145 17.94 -0.73 5.82
C GLY A 145 16.45 -0.53 5.49
N SER A 146 16.18 -0.11 4.26
CA SER A 146 14.82 0.10 3.77
C SER A 146 14.09 -1.22 3.56
N LEU A 147 12.77 -1.16 3.33
CA LEU A 147 12.02 -2.33 2.88
C LEU A 147 12.34 -2.70 1.42
N GLU A 148 12.91 -1.78 0.63
CA GLU A 148 13.47 -2.09 -0.69
C GLU A 148 14.67 -3.05 -0.57
N ASP A 149 15.57 -2.83 0.39
CA ASP A 149 16.71 -3.74 0.64
C ASP A 149 16.23 -5.18 0.94
N LEU A 150 15.06 -5.32 1.56
CA LEU A 150 14.42 -6.61 1.77
C LEU A 150 13.96 -7.22 0.44
N ILE A 151 13.27 -6.46 -0.41
CA ILE A 151 12.79 -6.99 -1.70
C ILE A 151 13.97 -7.36 -2.61
N ASP A 152 14.98 -6.50 -2.72
CA ASP A 152 16.21 -6.77 -3.47
C ASP A 152 16.88 -8.07 -2.98
N ARG A 153 16.80 -8.36 -1.68
CA ARG A 153 17.33 -9.61 -1.11
C ARG A 153 16.48 -10.83 -1.45
N LEU A 154 15.17 -10.69 -1.51
CA LEU A 154 14.22 -11.79 -1.78
C LEU A 154 14.12 -12.12 -3.27
N GLU A 155 14.39 -11.17 -4.17
CA GLU A 155 14.38 -11.38 -5.62
C GLU A 155 15.76 -11.11 -6.27
N PRO A 156 16.80 -11.95 -6.05
CA PRO A 156 18.17 -11.64 -6.44
C PRO A 156 18.51 -11.82 -7.94
N LEU A 157 17.55 -11.72 -8.86
CA LEU A 157 17.79 -11.80 -10.31
C LEU A 157 17.52 -10.43 -10.97
N PRO A 158 18.23 -10.08 -12.07
CA PRO A 158 18.36 -8.72 -12.54
C PRO A 158 16.99 -8.20 -12.95
N VAL A 159 16.36 -7.45 -12.05
CA VAL A 159 15.07 -6.82 -12.32
C VAL A 159 15.23 -5.96 -13.57
N PRO A 160 14.47 -6.22 -14.65
CA PRO A 160 14.20 -5.19 -15.62
C PRO A 160 13.67 -4.01 -14.82
N SER A 161 14.16 -2.82 -15.14
CA SER A 161 13.89 -1.52 -14.49
C SER A 161 12.42 -1.21 -14.17
N HIS A 162 11.48 -2.04 -14.61
CA HIS A 162 10.05 -1.98 -14.36
C HIS A 162 9.65 -2.29 -12.89
N PHE A 163 10.27 -3.27 -12.21
CA PHE A 163 9.87 -3.61 -10.83
C PHE A 163 10.35 -2.58 -9.79
N LYS A 164 11.49 -1.93 -10.05
CA LYS A 164 12.00 -0.83 -9.23
C LYS A 164 11.09 0.40 -9.29
N ASN A 165 10.51 0.65 -10.47
CA ASN A 165 9.50 1.70 -10.66
C ASN A 165 8.21 1.32 -9.94
N ILE A 166 7.73 0.07 -10.10
CA ILE A 166 6.53 -0.48 -9.47
C ILE A 166 6.55 -0.32 -7.94
N ILE A 167 7.67 -0.63 -7.27
CA ILE A 167 7.74 -0.56 -5.80
C ILE A 167 7.85 0.91 -5.34
N SER A 168 8.60 1.75 -6.05
CA SER A 168 8.64 3.20 -5.77
C SER A 168 7.29 3.89 -5.98
N GLU A 169 6.46 3.37 -6.90
CA GLU A 169 5.11 3.85 -7.20
C GLU A 169 4.07 3.35 -6.20
N LEU A 170 4.21 2.12 -5.71
CA LEU A 170 3.36 1.56 -4.64
C LEU A 170 3.62 2.25 -3.30
N GLU A 171 4.86 2.66 -3.04
CA GLU A 171 5.23 3.47 -1.87
C GLU A 171 4.69 4.92 -1.93
N GLN A 172 4.32 5.40 -3.13
CA GLN A 172 3.76 6.73 -3.34
C GLN A 172 2.22 6.77 -3.56
N GLY A 173 1.55 5.62 -3.52
CA GLY A 173 0.08 5.54 -3.66
C GLY A 173 -0.43 5.86 -5.07
N PHE A 174 0.34 5.54 -6.10
CA PHE A 174 -0.09 5.70 -7.50
C PHE A 174 -1.12 4.64 -7.89
N VAL A 175 -2.19 5.07 -8.56
CA VAL A 175 -3.17 4.22 -9.23
C VAL A 175 -2.67 3.88 -10.63
N ARG A 176 -2.66 2.59 -10.99
CA ARG A 176 -2.11 2.11 -12.27
C ARG A 176 -3.19 1.99 -13.32
N LEU A 177 -3.20 2.92 -14.27
CA LEU A 177 -4.24 2.99 -15.30
C LEU A 177 -4.14 1.85 -16.31
N ASN A 178 -2.93 1.42 -16.68
CA ASN A 178 -2.73 0.28 -17.58
C ASN A 178 -3.35 -1.03 -17.07
N GLN A 179 -3.36 -1.26 -15.75
CA GLN A 179 -3.95 -2.48 -15.17
C GLN A 179 -5.48 -2.55 -15.30
N TRP A 180 -6.13 -1.39 -15.53
CA TRP A 180 -7.57 -1.37 -15.72
C TRP A 180 -8.00 -2.07 -17.00
N PHE A 181 -7.14 -2.09 -18.05
CA PHE A 181 -7.42 -2.87 -19.25
C PHE A 181 -7.51 -4.38 -18.98
N ASP A 182 -6.87 -4.87 -17.92
CA ASP A 182 -6.95 -6.25 -17.43
C ASP A 182 -8.09 -6.45 -16.40
N GLY A 183 -8.87 -5.40 -16.11
CA GLY A 183 -9.98 -5.43 -15.16
C GLY A 183 -9.56 -5.38 -13.69
N LEU A 184 -8.30 -5.02 -13.40
CA LEU A 184 -7.79 -4.85 -12.06
C LEU A 184 -7.99 -3.40 -11.61
N PHE A 185 -8.73 -3.19 -10.52
CA PHE A 185 -8.98 -1.87 -9.94
C PHE A 185 -8.56 -1.88 -8.46
N ASP A 186 -7.89 -0.81 -8.02
CA ASP A 186 -7.36 -0.67 -6.67
C ASP A 186 -7.82 0.63 -5.99
N SER A 187 -7.37 0.89 -4.77
CA SER A 187 -7.44 2.21 -4.12
C SER A 187 -8.84 2.86 -4.06
N GLY A 188 -9.90 2.05 -4.04
CA GLY A 188 -11.30 2.51 -4.02
C GLY A 188 -11.91 2.82 -5.39
N TRP A 189 -11.19 2.57 -6.49
CA TRP A 189 -11.72 2.58 -7.85
C TRP A 189 -12.58 1.35 -8.12
N GLN A 190 -13.68 1.58 -8.82
CA GLN A 190 -14.62 0.52 -9.19
C GLN A 190 -15.08 0.73 -10.64
N PRO A 191 -15.49 -0.33 -11.36
CA PRO A 191 -16.14 -0.19 -12.65
C PRO A 191 -17.30 0.82 -12.57
N GLU A 192 -17.42 1.71 -13.57
CA GLU A 192 -18.45 2.77 -13.61
C GLU A 192 -19.87 2.24 -13.33
N GLU A 193 -20.16 1.02 -13.79
CA GLU A 193 -21.45 0.34 -13.65
C GLU A 193 -21.88 0.09 -12.20
N LEU A 194 -20.93 -0.04 -11.28
CA LEU A 194 -21.20 -0.24 -9.85
C LEU A 194 -21.51 1.07 -9.12
N VAL A 195 -21.06 2.20 -9.67
CA VAL A 195 -21.27 3.53 -9.09
C VAL A 195 -22.55 4.18 -9.63
N PHE A 196 -22.86 3.98 -10.91
CA PHE A 196 -24.10 4.43 -11.54
C PHE A 196 -24.95 3.24 -12.00
N ALA A 197 -25.82 2.73 -11.13
CA ALA A 197 -26.74 1.62 -11.47
C ALA A 197 -27.78 1.97 -12.57
N ALA A 198 -27.79 3.19 -13.13
CA ALA A 198 -28.93 3.71 -13.91
C ALA A 198 -28.61 4.35 -15.27
N VAL A 199 -27.38 4.35 -15.79
CA VAL A 199 -27.11 4.94 -17.12
C VAL A 199 -26.58 3.89 -18.10
N ARG A 200 -27.51 3.21 -18.76
CA ARG A 200 -27.20 2.39 -19.94
C ARG A 200 -26.88 3.32 -21.11
N SER A 201 -25.62 3.69 -21.29
CA SER A 201 -25.13 4.13 -22.59
C SER A 201 -24.78 2.89 -23.41
N ALA A 202 -25.38 2.76 -24.59
CA ALA A 202 -25.12 1.66 -25.52
C ALA A 202 -23.62 1.59 -25.86
N ARG A 203 -23.00 0.43 -25.60
CA ARG A 203 -21.62 0.15 -25.99
C ARG A 203 -21.55 0.01 -27.52
N SER A 204 -20.72 0.81 -28.18
CA SER A 204 -20.18 0.45 -29.49
C SER A 204 -19.06 -0.57 -29.28
N ALA A 205 -19.12 -1.68 -30.02
CA ALA A 205 -18.41 -2.92 -29.71
C ALA A 205 -16.98 -3.03 -30.28
N ASP A 206 -16.27 -1.93 -30.52
CA ASP A 206 -15.05 -1.98 -31.37
C ASP A 206 -13.76 -1.38 -30.81
N GLU A 207 -13.68 -0.89 -29.57
CA GLU A 207 -12.42 -0.36 -29.02
C GLU A 207 -12.20 -0.78 -27.56
N PRO A 208 -10.94 -1.05 -27.12
CA PRO A 208 -10.62 -1.34 -25.73
C PRO A 208 -10.74 -0.06 -24.89
N GLU A 209 -11.97 0.31 -24.56
CA GLU A 209 -12.31 1.42 -23.66
C GLU A 209 -12.57 0.85 -22.27
N VAL A 210 -11.87 1.35 -21.25
CA VAL A 210 -12.11 1.01 -19.85
C VAL A 210 -12.47 2.25 -19.04
N ASN A 211 -13.40 2.08 -18.09
CA ASN A 211 -13.91 3.15 -17.26
C ASN A 211 -13.92 2.72 -15.79
N ALA A 212 -13.43 3.60 -14.93
CA ALA A 212 -13.57 3.44 -13.49
C ALA A 212 -14.09 4.73 -12.85
N ALA A 213 -14.75 4.57 -11.71
CA ALA A 213 -15.28 5.66 -10.92
C ALA A 213 -14.85 5.52 -9.46
N LYS A 214 -14.64 6.67 -8.80
CA LYS A 214 -14.35 6.77 -7.37
C LYS A 214 -15.14 7.93 -6.76
N VAL A 215 -15.81 7.65 -5.64
CA VAL A 215 -16.52 8.66 -4.87
C VAL A 215 -15.53 9.31 -3.90
N ILE A 216 -15.37 10.63 -4.02
CA ILE A 216 -14.43 11.44 -3.25
C ILE A 216 -15.23 12.33 -2.30
N ARG A 217 -14.85 12.32 -1.01
CA ARG A 217 -15.47 13.15 0.03
C ARG A 217 -14.62 14.40 0.27
N LEU A 218 -15.08 15.59 -0.16
CA LEU A 218 -14.28 16.82 -0.10
C LEU A 218 -14.20 17.47 1.30
N GLY A 219 -14.67 16.81 2.36
CA GLY A 219 -14.52 17.28 3.74
C GLY A 219 -14.95 16.27 4.80
N LEU A 220 -14.20 16.21 5.91
CA LEU A 220 -14.50 15.32 7.04
C LEU A 220 -15.71 15.77 7.88
N GLN A 221 -16.03 17.07 7.87
CA GLN A 221 -17.13 17.65 8.65
C GLN A 221 -18.40 17.93 7.83
N MET A 222 -18.37 17.68 6.51
CA MET A 222 -19.50 17.97 5.62
C MET A 222 -19.77 16.76 4.70
N PRO A 223 -20.57 15.78 5.16
CA PRO A 223 -20.92 14.59 4.38
C PRO A 223 -21.71 14.89 3.08
N GLU A 224 -22.16 16.14 2.89
CA GLU A 224 -22.95 16.60 1.74
C GLU A 224 -22.11 17.03 0.53
N HIS A 225 -20.78 17.19 0.66
CA HIS A 225 -19.89 17.60 -0.44
C HIS A 225 -19.10 16.42 -1.01
N ASN A 226 -19.81 15.41 -1.47
CA ASN A 226 -19.22 14.32 -2.24
C ASN A 226 -19.18 14.71 -3.72
N VAL A 227 -18.18 14.20 -4.42
CA VAL A 227 -18.07 14.26 -5.88
C VAL A 227 -17.71 12.88 -6.38
N THR A 228 -18.11 12.56 -7.61
CA THR A 228 -17.73 11.30 -8.27
C THR A 228 -16.77 11.62 -9.39
N LEU A 229 -15.52 11.14 -9.27
CA LEU A 229 -14.54 11.23 -10.33
C LEU A 229 -14.64 9.97 -11.19
N ILE A 230 -14.82 10.13 -12.49
CA ILE A 230 -14.82 9.07 -13.49
C ILE A 230 -13.62 9.28 -14.39
N ILE A 231 -12.87 8.20 -14.62
CA ILE A 231 -11.75 8.17 -15.54
C ILE A 231 -12.05 7.15 -16.62
N ARG A 232 -11.90 7.60 -17.85
CA ARG A 232 -12.12 6.82 -19.07
C ARG A 232 -10.81 6.76 -19.84
N LEU A 233 -10.35 5.55 -20.10
CA LEU A 233 -9.13 5.27 -20.83
C LEU A 233 -9.50 4.65 -22.17
N ARG A 234 -8.87 5.14 -23.24
CA ARG A 234 -8.99 4.56 -24.57
C ARG A 234 -7.59 4.42 -25.17
N LYS A 235 -7.22 3.19 -25.52
CA LYS A 235 -5.95 2.91 -26.18
C LYS A 235 -6.00 3.42 -27.63
N LEU A 236 -5.18 4.42 -27.97
CA LEU A 236 -5.03 4.91 -29.35
C LEU A 236 -3.95 4.12 -30.10
N SER A 237 -2.88 3.74 -29.40
CA SER A 237 -1.81 2.84 -29.86
C SER A 237 -1.14 2.13 -28.69
N GLU A 238 -0.08 1.35 -28.93
CA GLU A 238 0.72 0.74 -27.84
C GLU A 238 1.47 1.78 -26.99
N GLU A 239 1.72 2.97 -27.53
CA GLU A 239 2.48 4.04 -26.84
C GLU A 239 1.61 5.25 -26.48
N GLU A 240 0.32 5.24 -26.80
CA GLU A 240 -0.55 6.42 -26.61
C GLU A 240 -1.93 6.02 -26.10
N ILE A 241 -2.31 6.59 -24.95
CA ILE A 241 -3.59 6.39 -24.29
C ILE A 241 -4.30 7.74 -24.14
N ASP A 242 -5.55 7.80 -24.58
CA ASP A 242 -6.46 8.92 -24.39
C ASP A 242 -7.14 8.81 -23.03
N ILE A 243 -6.95 9.83 -22.19
CA ILE A 243 -7.45 9.88 -20.82
C ILE A 243 -8.49 10.99 -20.73
N ARG A 244 -9.72 10.61 -20.37
CA ARG A 244 -10.81 11.55 -20.11
C ARG A 244 -11.25 11.45 -18.67
N LEU A 245 -11.16 12.56 -17.96
CA LEU A 245 -11.57 12.72 -16.57
C LEU A 245 -12.90 13.47 -16.53
N ARG A 246 -13.86 12.99 -15.74
CA ARG A 246 -15.11 13.70 -15.47
C ARG A 246 -15.40 13.75 -13.99
N LEU A 247 -15.70 14.93 -13.48
CA LEU A 247 -16.11 15.14 -12.10
C LEU A 247 -17.59 15.47 -12.05
N TYR A 248 -18.38 14.63 -11.39
CA TYR A 248 -19.81 14.78 -11.19
C TYR A 248 -20.14 15.15 -9.73
N PRO A 249 -21.26 15.84 -9.46
CA PRO A 249 -21.76 16.01 -8.11
C PRO A 249 -22.10 14.67 -7.47
N GLY A 250 -21.92 14.56 -6.15
CA GLY A 250 -22.38 13.43 -5.35
C GLY A 250 -23.75 13.68 -4.71
N ASN A 251 -24.35 12.62 -4.14
CA ASN A 251 -25.57 12.64 -3.33
C ASN A 251 -26.79 13.33 -3.98
N ASP A 252 -27.36 12.78 -5.05
CA ASP A 252 -28.58 13.26 -5.75
C ASP A 252 -28.59 14.73 -6.20
N SER A 253 -27.48 15.47 -6.04
CA SER A 253 -27.35 16.85 -6.51
C SER A 253 -27.20 16.88 -8.03
N LEU A 254 -27.84 17.88 -8.66
CA LEU A 254 -27.78 18.10 -10.11
C LEU A 254 -26.56 18.91 -10.54
N TYR A 255 -25.95 19.66 -9.61
CA TYR A 255 -24.87 20.61 -9.89
C TYR A 255 -23.71 20.42 -8.92
N LEU A 256 -22.49 20.63 -9.42
CA LEU A 256 -21.30 20.79 -8.59
C LEU A 256 -21.42 22.07 -7.74
N ALA A 257 -20.82 22.04 -6.54
CA ALA A 257 -20.70 23.23 -5.73
C ALA A 257 -19.88 24.31 -6.48
N ASP A 258 -20.28 25.57 -6.32
CA ASP A 258 -19.59 26.70 -6.93
C ASP A 258 -18.15 26.79 -6.41
N GLY A 259 -17.18 26.97 -7.31
CA GLY A 259 -15.77 27.03 -6.95
C GLY A 259 -15.08 25.68 -6.75
N VAL A 260 -15.73 24.55 -7.02
CA VAL A 260 -15.03 23.26 -7.17
C VAL A 260 -14.05 23.36 -8.34
N LYS A 261 -12.78 23.01 -8.11
CA LYS A 261 -11.75 22.97 -9.17
C LYS A 261 -11.23 21.57 -9.37
N LEU A 262 -11.08 21.20 -10.64
CA LEU A 262 -10.40 20.00 -11.11
C LEU A 262 -9.13 20.43 -11.84
N THR A 263 -7.98 19.95 -11.38
CA THR A 263 -6.66 20.35 -11.90
C THR A 263 -5.79 19.13 -12.10
N ILE A 264 -5.04 19.09 -13.21
CA ILE A 264 -3.97 18.11 -13.43
C ILE A 264 -2.65 18.72 -13.02
N LEU A 265 -1.90 17.97 -12.23
CA LEU A 265 -0.53 18.27 -11.86
C LEU A 265 0.42 17.34 -12.62
N ASP A 266 1.59 17.85 -12.98
CA ASP A 266 2.67 17.06 -13.54
C ASP A 266 3.39 16.21 -12.47
N GLU A 267 4.47 15.54 -12.88
CA GLU A 267 5.30 14.70 -12.01
C GLU A 267 5.97 15.46 -10.85
N PHE A 268 6.04 16.80 -10.91
CA PHE A 268 6.60 17.67 -9.87
C PHE A 268 5.51 18.29 -8.97
N ASP A 269 4.28 17.79 -9.08
CA ASP A 269 3.08 18.32 -8.40
C ASP A 269 2.79 19.79 -8.79
N GLU A 270 3.26 20.25 -9.95
CA GLU A 270 2.96 21.58 -10.49
C GLU A 270 1.73 21.55 -11.40
N PRO A 271 0.81 22.52 -11.29
CA PRO A 271 -0.41 22.54 -12.11
C PRO A 271 -0.10 22.83 -13.58
N ILE A 272 -0.70 22.02 -14.46
CA ILE A 272 -0.58 22.17 -15.91
C ILE A 272 -1.63 23.20 -16.36
N PRO A 273 -1.24 24.41 -16.83
CA PRO A 273 -2.19 25.51 -17.03
C PRO A 273 -3.31 25.25 -18.04
N THR A 274 -3.14 24.28 -18.95
CA THR A 274 -4.15 23.90 -19.95
C THR A 274 -5.09 22.79 -19.48
N LEU A 275 -4.85 22.20 -18.30
CA LEU A 275 -5.59 21.07 -17.75
C LEU A 275 -6.20 21.44 -16.39
N GLU A 276 -6.97 22.53 -16.39
CA GLU A 276 -7.70 23.04 -15.24
C GLU A 276 -9.14 23.39 -15.61
N ALA A 277 -10.08 23.10 -14.72
CA ALA A 277 -11.48 23.49 -14.84
C ALA A 277 -12.05 23.88 -13.47
N GLU A 278 -12.90 24.91 -13.44
CA GLU A 278 -13.56 25.41 -12.23
C GLU A 278 -15.07 25.47 -12.48
N ALA A 279 -15.85 24.90 -11.57
CA ALA A 279 -17.30 24.85 -11.66
C ALA A 279 -17.92 26.22 -11.34
N LYS A 280 -18.82 26.66 -12.21
CA LYS A 280 -19.68 27.84 -12.04
C LYS A 280 -21.13 27.47 -12.34
N ALA A 281 -21.71 26.65 -11.46
CA ALA A 281 -22.99 25.97 -11.63
C ALA A 281 -23.01 24.94 -12.78
N ASP A 282 -21.91 24.19 -12.94
CA ASP A 282 -21.80 23.10 -13.90
C ASP A 282 -22.36 21.79 -13.35
N ASN A 283 -22.98 20.98 -14.22
CA ASN A 283 -23.42 19.61 -13.88
C ASN A 283 -22.24 18.63 -13.79
N TRP A 284 -21.11 18.97 -14.41
CA TRP A 284 -19.86 18.21 -14.35
C TRP A 284 -18.69 19.05 -14.90
N LEU A 285 -17.46 18.70 -14.51
CA LEU A 285 -16.22 19.20 -15.14
C LEU A 285 -15.53 18.08 -15.92
N GLN A 286 -14.87 18.39 -17.03
CA GLN A 286 -14.09 17.41 -17.79
C GLN A 286 -12.75 17.98 -18.19
N LEU A 287 -11.75 17.12 -18.12
CA LEU A 287 -10.45 17.33 -18.73
C LEU A 287 -10.14 16.11 -19.61
N GLN A 288 -9.45 16.33 -20.72
CA GLN A 288 -9.03 15.27 -21.61
C GLN A 288 -7.63 15.59 -22.14
N PHE A 289 -6.77 14.57 -22.13
CA PHE A 289 -5.39 14.65 -22.59
C PHE A 289 -4.93 13.25 -23.01
N THR A 290 -3.80 13.17 -23.71
CA THR A 290 -3.15 11.91 -24.03
C THR A 290 -1.89 11.75 -23.18
N GLY A 291 -1.49 10.52 -22.95
CA GLY A 291 -0.22 10.20 -22.31
C GLY A 291 0.27 8.81 -22.71
N SER A 292 1.52 8.54 -22.37
CA SER A 292 2.25 7.33 -22.74
C SER A 292 2.38 6.40 -21.53
N PRO A 293 2.47 5.08 -21.73
CA PRO A 293 2.76 4.15 -20.64
C PRO A 293 4.00 4.57 -19.83
N GLY A 294 3.83 4.69 -18.50
CA GLY A 294 4.85 5.15 -17.56
C GLY A 294 4.86 6.65 -17.25
N ASP A 295 4.02 7.46 -17.90
CA ASP A 295 3.86 8.87 -17.54
C ASP A 295 3.14 9.00 -16.18
N ASN A 296 3.65 9.90 -15.33
CA ASN A 296 3.08 10.19 -14.02
C ASN A 296 2.32 11.51 -14.03
N PHE A 297 1.15 11.53 -13.38
CA PHE A 297 0.39 12.75 -13.17
C PHE A 297 -0.47 12.65 -11.91
N SER A 298 -0.91 13.80 -11.38
CA SER A 298 -1.84 13.83 -10.25
C SER A 298 -3.12 14.56 -10.62
N VAL A 299 -4.27 14.06 -10.15
CA VAL A 299 -5.55 14.76 -10.23
C VAL A 299 -5.84 15.39 -8.89
N LYS A 300 -5.93 16.72 -8.86
CA LYS A 300 -6.28 17.49 -7.67
C LYS A 300 -7.69 18.04 -7.80
N VAL A 301 -8.53 17.74 -6.80
CA VAL A 301 -9.86 18.33 -6.64
C VAL A 301 -9.84 19.26 -5.43
N THR A 302 -10.27 20.50 -5.60
CA THR A 302 -10.29 21.48 -4.51
C THR A 302 -11.67 22.13 -4.37
N LEU A 303 -12.04 22.45 -3.13
CA LEU A 303 -13.21 23.24 -2.79
C LEU A 303 -12.87 24.09 -1.57
N GLU A 304 -12.93 25.41 -1.71
CA GLU A 304 -12.53 26.38 -0.67
C GLU A 304 -11.11 26.14 -0.13
N LYS A 305 -10.98 25.56 1.08
CA LYS A 305 -9.71 25.26 1.75
C LYS A 305 -9.37 23.77 1.74
N ASN A 306 -10.29 22.92 1.29
CA ASN A 306 -10.09 21.48 1.23
C ASN A 306 -9.55 21.09 -0.13
N SER A 307 -8.62 20.14 -0.15
CA SER A 307 -8.10 19.56 -1.37
C SER A 307 -7.87 18.08 -1.19
N ILE A 308 -8.17 17.31 -2.24
CA ILE A 308 -7.80 15.90 -2.36
C ILE A 308 -6.98 15.76 -3.64
N THR A 309 -5.90 14.98 -3.55
CA THR A 309 -5.03 14.68 -4.68
C THR A 309 -4.91 13.17 -4.81
N GLU A 310 -5.14 12.66 -6.01
CA GLU A 310 -4.95 11.26 -6.39
C GLU A 310 -3.81 11.20 -7.41
N LYS A 311 -2.90 10.24 -7.24
CA LYS A 311 -1.72 10.09 -8.10
C LYS A 311 -1.93 8.92 -9.07
N PHE A 312 -1.51 9.09 -10.32
CA PHE A 312 -1.70 8.09 -11.38
C PHE A 312 -0.41 7.89 -12.17
N VAL A 313 -0.16 6.63 -12.50
CA VAL A 313 0.80 6.23 -13.53
C VAL A 313 0.02 5.60 -14.67
N ILE A 314 0.33 6.00 -15.89
CA ILE A 314 -0.31 5.46 -17.10
C ILE A 314 0.15 4.02 -17.30
#